data_AF-A0A965V657-F1
#
_entry.id   AF-A0A965V657-F1
#
_cell.length_a   1.000
_cell.length_b   1.000
_cell.length_c   1.000
_cell.angle_alpha   90.00
_cell.angle_beta   90.00
_cell.angle_gamma   90.00
#
_symmetry.space_group_name_H-M   'P 1'
#
loop_
_entity.id
_entity.type
_entity.pdbx_description
1 polymer ?
#
loop_
_entity_poly.entity_id
_entity_poly.type
_entity_poly.pdbx_seq_one_letter_code
_entity_poly.pdbx_strand_id
1 'polypeptide(L)'
;MLVRGWTDSARTASAPTVTAAGHATLCSGTNAAKHGIVGNAFFDRSKRETVEAASDANSALVRTPGLLAGDPLSNVPSQGASERRMLVPNLADTLFEWNHSSRIVSISLKDRGAVFCGGSNSRGVYWYDYKSGSMVTSSRYATSLPSWVNQFNSNKGPDFSYTWVPKFSVDSLKILLKDEKYRRALTVRSSLSNRFGGGWMQME
;
A
#
# COMPACT_ATOMS: atom_id res chain seq x y z
N MET A 1 -24.91 -10.15 -15.66
CA MET A 1 -24.84 -9.17 -16.77
C MET A 1 -23.77 -8.16 -16.42
N LEU A 2 -22.55 -8.30 -16.95
CA LEU A 2 -21.49 -7.29 -16.81
C LEU A 2 -21.76 -6.21 -17.87
N VAL A 3 -22.33 -5.09 -17.43
CA VAL A 3 -22.48 -3.92 -18.30
C VAL A 3 -21.10 -3.30 -18.48
N ARG A 4 -20.65 -3.13 -19.73
CA ARG A 4 -19.43 -2.37 -20.01
C ARG A 4 -19.70 -0.91 -19.66
N GLY A 5 -19.28 -0.48 -18.47
CA GLY A 5 -19.29 0.92 -18.04
C GLY A 5 -17.91 1.53 -18.22
N TRP A 6 -17.81 2.62 -18.97
CA TRP A 6 -16.61 3.45 -19.05
C TRP A 6 -17.01 4.92 -18.96
N THR A 7 -16.19 5.73 -18.31
CA THR A 7 -16.33 7.18 -18.24
C THR A 7 -14.96 7.83 -18.28
N ASP A 8 -14.84 8.97 -18.97
CA ASP A 8 -13.68 9.87 -18.98
C ASP A 8 -13.77 10.99 -17.95
N SER A 9 -14.89 11.06 -17.23
CA SER A 9 -15.28 12.19 -16.39
C SER A 9 -15.32 11.85 -14.90
N ALA A 10 -14.68 10.74 -14.50
CA ALA A 10 -14.50 10.39 -13.09
C ALA A 10 -13.58 11.39 -12.38
N ARG A 11 -13.98 11.86 -11.20
CA ARG A 11 -13.23 12.84 -10.41
C ARG A 11 -13.17 12.42 -8.95
N THR A 12 -12.04 12.65 -8.30
CA THR A 12 -11.96 12.61 -6.84
C THR A 12 -12.50 13.92 -6.28
N ALA A 13 -13.72 13.90 -5.75
CA ALA A 13 -14.39 15.06 -5.17
C ALA A 13 -13.84 15.45 -3.77
N SER A 14 -12.55 15.20 -3.53
CA SER A 14 -11.89 15.35 -2.23
C SER A 14 -10.51 16.01 -2.40
N ALA A 15 -10.18 16.93 -1.50
CA ALA A 15 -8.82 17.43 -1.31
C ALA A 15 -8.35 17.07 0.10
N PRO A 16 -7.08 16.67 0.29
CA PRO A 16 -6.04 16.49 -0.72
C PRO A 16 -6.14 15.16 -1.49
N THR A 17 -5.65 15.13 -2.74
CA THR A 17 -5.61 13.92 -3.59
C THR A 17 -4.42 13.02 -3.24
N VAL A 18 -4.46 12.44 -2.05
CA VAL A 18 -3.39 11.58 -1.52
C VAL A 18 -3.85 10.14 -1.32
N THR A 19 -2.90 9.23 -1.18
CA THR A 19 -3.14 7.77 -1.21
C THR A 19 -4.17 7.31 -0.18
N ALA A 20 -3.99 7.65 1.11
CA ALA A 20 -4.85 7.18 2.18
C ALA A 20 -6.30 7.68 2.00
N ALA A 21 -6.46 8.99 1.83
CA ALA A 21 -7.78 9.61 1.60
C ALA A 21 -8.46 9.03 0.35
N GLY A 22 -7.71 8.85 -0.74
CA GLY A 22 -8.23 8.27 -1.98
C GLY A 22 -8.73 6.83 -1.83
N HIS A 23 -7.98 5.96 -1.15
CA HIS A 23 -8.42 4.57 -0.90
C HIS A 23 -9.63 4.54 0.05
N ALA A 24 -9.62 5.36 1.10
CA ALA A 24 -10.75 5.47 2.02
C ALA A 24 -12.02 5.94 1.27
N THR A 25 -11.93 6.96 0.42
CA THR A 25 -13.05 7.42 -0.41
C THR A 25 -13.52 6.35 -1.39
N LEU A 26 -12.59 5.73 -2.13
CA LEU A 26 -12.92 4.68 -3.09
C LEU A 26 -13.66 3.52 -2.42
N CYS A 27 -13.17 3.08 -1.26
CA CYS A 27 -13.66 1.88 -0.60
C CYS A 27 -14.86 2.15 0.32
N SER A 28 -15.14 3.40 0.74
CA SER A 28 -16.33 3.73 1.53
C SER A 28 -17.46 4.40 0.74
N GLY A 29 -17.19 4.89 -0.48
CA GLY A 29 -18.17 5.65 -1.26
C GLY A 29 -18.50 7.02 -0.65
N THR A 30 -17.71 7.51 0.30
CA THR A 30 -17.91 8.82 0.92
C THR A 30 -16.63 9.65 0.96
N ASN A 31 -16.74 10.93 1.36
CA ASN A 31 -15.61 11.86 1.39
C ASN A 31 -14.93 11.90 2.76
N ALA A 32 -13.74 12.50 2.81
CA ALA A 32 -12.93 12.61 4.04
C ALA A 32 -13.65 13.26 5.22
N ALA A 33 -14.58 14.17 4.95
CA ALA A 33 -15.45 14.77 5.97
C ALA A 33 -16.33 13.75 6.71
N LYS A 34 -16.65 12.61 6.08
CA LYS A 34 -17.42 11.52 6.69
C LYS A 34 -16.53 10.38 7.17
N HIS A 35 -15.63 9.86 6.33
CA HIS A 35 -14.80 8.71 6.72
C HIS A 35 -13.60 9.07 7.62
N GLY A 36 -13.28 10.34 7.79
CA GLY A 36 -12.27 10.84 8.75
C GLY A 36 -10.81 10.78 8.28
N ILE A 37 -10.53 10.14 7.14
CA ILE A 37 -9.17 10.02 6.60
C ILE A 37 -8.86 11.20 5.68
N VAL A 38 -8.25 12.25 6.24
CA VAL A 38 -8.00 13.53 5.57
C VAL A 38 -6.63 13.65 4.91
N GLY A 39 -5.75 12.67 5.09
CA GLY A 39 -4.38 12.72 4.60
C GLY A 39 -3.66 11.38 4.75
N ASN A 40 -2.43 11.27 4.23
CA ASN A 40 -1.56 10.13 4.56
C ASN A 40 -1.15 10.17 6.04
N ALA A 41 -0.91 11.37 6.56
CA ALA A 41 -0.75 11.66 7.98
C ALA A 41 -1.55 12.92 8.33
N PHE A 42 -1.93 13.08 9.58
CA PHE A 42 -2.65 14.25 10.08
C PHE A 42 -2.46 14.44 11.58
N PHE A 43 -2.66 15.67 12.05
CA PHE A 43 -2.53 16.01 13.46
C PHE A 43 -3.70 15.48 14.28
N ASP A 44 -3.43 14.59 15.22
CA ASP A 44 -4.39 14.09 16.20
C ASP A 44 -4.40 15.01 17.42
N ARG A 45 -5.50 15.77 17.59
CA ARG A 45 -5.64 16.75 18.68
C ARG A 45 -5.62 16.12 20.06
N SER A 46 -6.11 14.89 20.20
CA SER A 46 -6.16 14.20 21.49
C SER A 46 -4.77 13.80 21.96
N LYS A 47 -3.89 13.44 21.02
CA LYS A 47 -2.50 13.03 21.27
C LYS A 47 -1.51 14.18 21.16
N ARG A 48 -1.92 15.30 20.54
CA ARG A 48 -1.09 16.46 20.23
C ARG A 48 0.13 16.12 19.37
N GLU A 49 -0.04 15.19 18.43
CA GLU A 49 1.01 14.74 17.53
C GLU A 49 0.47 14.45 16.13
N THR A 50 1.35 14.43 15.13
CA THR A 50 1.01 13.96 13.79
C THR A 50 1.02 12.43 13.79
N VAL A 51 -0.06 11.83 13.29
CA VAL A 51 -0.18 10.38 13.16
C VAL A 51 -0.35 9.99 11.70
N GLU A 52 0.30 8.91 11.30
CA GLU A 52 0.05 8.24 10.01
C GLU A 52 -1.36 7.65 10.02
N ALA A 53 -2.10 7.79 8.92
CA ALA A 53 -3.51 7.47 8.83
C ALA A 53 -3.80 5.99 9.16
N ALA A 54 -2.97 5.09 8.63
CA ALA A 54 -3.10 3.65 8.82
C ALA A 54 -2.43 3.13 10.10
N SER A 55 -1.60 3.92 10.79
CA SER A 55 -0.78 3.43 11.91
C SER A 55 -1.60 2.93 13.10
N ASP A 56 -1.27 1.78 13.66
CA ASP A 56 -2.00 1.21 14.79
C ASP A 56 -1.08 0.84 15.95
N ALA A 57 -1.03 1.72 16.96
CA ALA A 57 -0.24 1.50 18.17
C ALA A 57 -0.76 0.33 19.03
N ASN A 58 -2.00 -0.10 18.82
CA ASN A 58 -2.61 -1.21 19.57
C ASN A 58 -2.45 -2.55 18.85
N SER A 59 -1.82 -2.54 17.68
CA SER A 59 -1.63 -3.74 16.87
C SER A 59 -0.16 -3.89 16.52
N ALA A 60 0.34 -5.13 16.58
CA ALA A 60 1.70 -5.47 16.19
C ALA A 60 1.74 -5.84 14.71
N LEU A 61 2.90 -5.65 14.08
CA LEU A 61 3.19 -6.18 12.76
C LEU A 61 3.41 -7.70 12.84
N VAL A 62 2.82 -8.45 11.91
CA VAL A 62 2.90 -9.92 11.85
C VAL A 62 3.58 -10.33 10.55
N ARG A 63 4.65 -11.12 10.67
CA ARG A 63 5.59 -11.46 9.59
C ARG A 63 5.80 -12.98 9.49
N THR A 64 6.45 -13.44 8.41
CA THR A 64 6.91 -14.83 8.31
C THR A 64 8.08 -15.04 9.27
N PRO A 65 8.01 -16.01 10.20
CA PRO A 65 9.12 -16.30 11.10
C PRO A 65 10.38 -16.73 10.36
N GLY A 66 11.55 -16.28 10.84
CA GLY A 66 12.84 -16.75 10.34
C GLY A 66 13.21 -16.30 8.92
N LEU A 67 12.42 -15.44 8.27
CA LEU A 67 12.70 -14.97 6.91
C LEU A 67 13.99 -14.14 6.83
N LEU A 68 14.42 -13.55 7.94
CA LEU A 68 15.68 -12.84 8.03
C LEU A 68 16.46 -13.28 9.27
N ALA A 69 17.41 -14.19 9.08
CA ALA A 69 18.39 -14.52 10.11
C ALA A 69 19.30 -13.30 10.38
N GLY A 70 19.36 -12.84 11.63
CA GLY A 70 20.14 -11.65 11.99
C GLY A 70 19.48 -10.31 11.62
N ASP A 71 18.20 -10.29 11.23
CA ASP A 71 17.48 -9.02 11.07
C ASP A 71 17.36 -8.31 12.41
N PRO A 72 17.91 -7.10 12.55
CA PRO A 72 17.76 -6.32 13.78
C PRO A 72 16.29 -6.04 14.13
N LEU A 73 15.35 -6.25 13.22
CA LEU A 73 13.91 -6.10 13.43
C LEU A 73 13.18 -7.42 13.73
N SER A 74 13.83 -8.59 13.65
CA SER A 74 13.20 -9.90 13.87
C SER A 74 12.65 -10.07 15.30
N ASN A 75 13.21 -9.33 16.26
CA ASN A 75 12.78 -9.29 17.67
C ASN A 75 12.28 -7.90 18.11
N VAL A 76 12.10 -6.94 17.19
CA VAL A 76 11.60 -5.60 17.53
C VAL A 76 10.11 -5.54 17.19
N PRO A 77 9.22 -5.42 18.19
CA PRO A 77 7.81 -5.16 17.96
C PRO A 77 7.68 -3.91 17.08
N SER A 78 7.32 -4.12 15.81
CA SER A 78 7.04 -3.03 14.90
C SER A 78 5.56 -2.72 14.98
N GLN A 79 5.24 -1.42 14.99
CA GLN A 79 3.86 -0.98 14.98
C GLN A 79 3.14 -1.51 13.74
N GLY A 80 1.94 -2.06 13.94
CA GLY A 80 1.07 -2.53 12.88
C GLY A 80 0.30 -1.40 12.20
N ALA A 81 -0.55 -1.79 11.26
CA ALA A 81 -1.47 -0.89 10.58
C ALA A 81 -2.90 -1.45 10.62
N SER A 82 -3.88 -0.56 10.69
CA SER A 82 -5.29 -0.93 10.67
C SER A 82 -6.20 0.18 10.11
N GLU A 83 -7.46 -0.19 9.88
CA GLU A 83 -8.54 0.69 9.48
C GLU A 83 -9.11 1.52 10.64
N ARG A 84 -8.57 1.42 11.87
CA ARG A 84 -9.18 1.95 13.11
C ARG A 84 -9.57 3.43 13.11
N ARG A 85 -8.97 4.24 12.21
CA ARG A 85 -9.28 5.67 12.08
C ARG A 85 -10.41 5.97 11.08
N MET A 86 -10.93 4.95 10.40
CA MET A 86 -12.16 5.08 9.60
C MET A 86 -13.34 5.29 10.54
N LEU A 87 -14.12 6.34 10.28
CA LEU A 87 -15.32 6.66 11.06
C LEU A 87 -16.60 6.03 10.49
N VAL A 88 -16.50 5.37 9.35
CA VAL A 88 -17.62 4.76 8.62
C VAL A 88 -17.20 3.38 8.10
N PRO A 89 -18.15 2.45 7.94
CA PRO A 89 -17.87 1.17 7.29
C PRO A 89 -17.46 1.38 5.83
N ASN A 90 -16.62 0.49 5.33
CA ASN A 90 -16.29 0.44 3.90
C ASN A 90 -17.16 -0.62 3.17
N LEU A 91 -16.92 -0.78 1.87
CA LEU A 91 -17.61 -1.75 1.01
C LEU A 91 -17.40 -3.18 1.51
N ALA A 92 -16.21 -3.50 2.02
CA ALA A 92 -15.92 -4.82 2.56
C ALA A 92 -16.73 -5.08 3.83
N ASP A 93 -16.79 -4.12 4.76
CA ASP A 93 -17.63 -4.22 5.97
C ASP A 93 -19.10 -4.40 5.57
N THR A 94 -19.59 -3.57 4.65
CA THR A 94 -20.98 -3.64 4.17
C THR A 94 -21.31 -4.98 3.51
N LEU A 95 -20.40 -5.51 2.69
CA LEU A 95 -20.56 -6.81 2.04
C LEU A 95 -20.57 -7.95 3.06
N PHE A 96 -19.72 -7.86 4.09
CA PHE A 96 -19.70 -8.84 5.16
C PHE A 96 -21.01 -8.83 5.95
N GLU A 97 -21.50 -7.66 6.36
CA GLU A 97 -22.79 -7.53 7.08
C GLU A 97 -23.96 -8.05 6.24
N TRP A 98 -23.94 -7.86 4.91
CA TRP A 98 -24.98 -8.39 4.04
C TRP A 98 -24.91 -9.92 3.90
N ASN A 99 -23.71 -10.49 3.90
CA ASN A 99 -23.50 -11.93 3.83
C ASN A 99 -22.22 -12.33 4.56
N HIS A 100 -22.37 -12.91 5.75
CA HIS A 100 -21.26 -13.34 6.62
C HIS A 100 -20.42 -14.49 6.01
N SER A 101 -20.88 -15.10 4.91
CA SER A 101 -20.11 -16.09 4.14
C SER A 101 -19.14 -15.46 3.14
N SER A 102 -19.20 -14.13 2.95
CA SER A 102 -18.32 -13.39 2.05
C SER A 102 -16.85 -13.59 2.42
N ARG A 103 -15.99 -13.70 1.41
CA ARG A 103 -14.55 -13.83 1.58
C ARG A 103 -13.87 -12.55 1.11
N ILE A 104 -13.43 -11.75 2.06
CA ILE A 104 -12.77 -10.47 1.81
C ILE A 104 -11.27 -10.65 2.05
N VAL A 105 -10.48 -10.30 1.05
CA VAL A 105 -9.02 -10.23 1.14
C VAL A 105 -8.58 -8.91 0.50
N SER A 106 -7.72 -8.16 1.17
CA SER A 106 -7.15 -6.91 0.66
C SER A 106 -5.63 -7.01 0.59
N ILE A 107 -5.06 -6.70 -0.56
CA ILE A 107 -3.61 -6.81 -0.82
C ILE A 107 -3.13 -5.52 -1.47
N SER A 108 -2.01 -5.00 -0.99
CA SER A 108 -1.38 -3.82 -1.60
C SER A 108 0.14 -3.86 -1.41
N LEU A 109 0.88 -3.00 -2.10
CA LEU A 109 2.28 -2.73 -1.75
C LEU A 109 2.42 -1.77 -0.55
N LYS A 110 1.35 -1.09 -0.17
CA LYS A 110 1.33 -0.13 0.94
C LYS A 110 0.28 -0.53 1.96
N ASP A 111 0.61 -0.45 3.23
CA ASP A 111 -0.31 -0.63 4.36
C ASP A 111 -1.66 0.09 4.17
N ARG A 112 -1.64 1.41 3.95
CA ARG A 112 -2.81 2.27 3.72
C ARG A 112 -3.61 1.91 2.47
N GLY A 113 -2.98 1.26 1.49
CA GLY A 113 -3.67 0.75 0.31
C GLY A 113 -4.44 -0.54 0.60
N ALA A 114 -4.01 -1.31 1.60
CA ALA A 114 -4.65 -2.55 2.01
C ALA A 114 -5.73 -2.31 3.08
N VAL A 115 -5.40 -1.63 4.19
CA VAL A 115 -6.25 -1.56 5.38
C VAL A 115 -7.60 -0.87 5.13
N PHE A 116 -7.62 0.25 4.39
CA PHE A 116 -8.85 1.00 4.15
C PHE A 116 -9.83 0.31 3.20
N CYS A 117 -9.39 -0.72 2.48
CA CYS A 117 -10.23 -1.53 1.60
C CYS A 117 -10.51 -2.93 2.17
N GLY A 118 -9.79 -3.35 3.21
CA GLY A 118 -10.01 -4.63 3.89
C GLY A 118 -11.21 -4.61 4.83
N GLY A 119 -11.39 -3.52 5.59
CA GLY A 119 -12.43 -3.47 6.61
C GLY A 119 -12.12 -4.37 7.81
N SER A 120 -12.98 -4.31 8.81
CA SER A 120 -12.80 -4.94 10.12
C SER A 120 -12.99 -6.46 10.13
N ASN A 121 -13.79 -6.99 9.21
CA ASN A 121 -14.18 -8.40 9.12
C ASN A 121 -13.50 -9.16 7.96
N SER A 122 -12.40 -8.62 7.44
CA SER A 122 -11.64 -9.30 6.38
C SER A 122 -11.05 -10.63 6.85
N ARG A 123 -10.90 -11.58 5.93
CA ARG A 123 -10.13 -12.81 6.17
C ARG A 123 -8.62 -12.60 6.03
N GLY A 124 -8.21 -11.41 5.63
CA GLY A 124 -6.80 -11.07 5.49
C GLY A 124 -6.59 -9.72 4.84
N VAL A 125 -5.74 -8.92 5.47
CA VAL A 125 -5.20 -7.69 4.92
C VAL A 125 -3.70 -7.83 4.87
N TYR A 126 -3.11 -7.74 3.69
CA TYR A 126 -1.68 -7.95 3.50
C TYR A 126 -1.05 -6.79 2.75
N TRP A 127 0.14 -6.39 3.16
CA TRP A 127 0.95 -5.44 2.41
C TRP A 127 2.41 -5.85 2.36
N TYR A 128 3.13 -5.28 1.41
CA TYR A 128 4.57 -5.48 1.30
C TYR A 128 5.32 -4.59 2.30
N ASP A 129 6.10 -5.19 3.18
CA ASP A 129 7.02 -4.48 4.07
C ASP A 129 8.41 -4.46 3.44
N TYR A 130 8.81 -3.29 2.94
CA TYR A 130 10.10 -3.09 2.29
C TYR A 130 11.29 -3.35 3.21
N LYS A 131 11.12 -3.22 4.53
CA LYS A 131 12.18 -3.50 5.50
C LYS A 131 12.50 -4.99 5.55
N SER A 132 11.46 -5.83 5.61
CA SER A 132 11.63 -7.29 5.61
C SER A 132 11.72 -7.91 4.23
N GLY A 133 11.35 -7.18 3.17
CA GLY A 133 11.27 -7.73 1.81
C GLY A 133 10.15 -8.76 1.63
N SER A 134 9.09 -8.68 2.45
CA SER A 134 8.07 -9.71 2.54
C SER A 134 6.66 -9.15 2.66
N MET A 135 5.66 -9.95 2.32
CA MET A 135 4.27 -9.66 2.63
C MET A 135 4.00 -9.89 4.12
N VAL A 136 3.35 -8.92 4.75
CA VAL A 136 3.07 -8.90 6.18
C VAL A 136 1.59 -8.57 6.42
N THR A 137 1.14 -8.75 7.66
CA THR A 137 -0.16 -8.28 8.14
C THR A 137 0.00 -7.61 9.50
N SER A 138 -1.11 -7.31 10.19
CA SER A 138 -1.08 -6.87 11.59
C SER A 138 -1.94 -7.77 12.46
N SER A 139 -1.60 -7.82 13.76
CA SER A 139 -2.36 -8.54 14.79
C SER A 139 -3.82 -8.10 14.89
N ARG A 140 -4.18 -6.94 14.31
CA ARG A 140 -5.57 -6.53 14.08
C ARG A 140 -6.37 -7.55 13.27
N TYR A 141 -5.73 -8.22 12.31
CA TYR A 141 -6.37 -9.08 11.31
C TYR A 141 -6.05 -10.56 11.51
N ALA A 142 -4.83 -10.89 11.94
CA ALA A 142 -4.42 -12.27 12.16
C ALA A 142 -3.26 -12.36 13.15
N THR A 143 -3.21 -13.43 13.94
CA THR A 143 -2.08 -13.73 14.84
C THR A 143 -0.89 -14.36 14.11
N SER A 144 -1.10 -14.90 12.91
CA SER A 144 -0.08 -15.50 12.05
C SER A 144 -0.43 -15.36 10.58
N LEU A 145 0.57 -15.34 9.70
CA LEU A 145 0.34 -15.37 8.26
C LEU A 145 -0.16 -16.76 7.80
N PRO A 146 -1.14 -16.83 6.88
CA PRO A 146 -1.60 -18.10 6.33
C PRO A 146 -0.53 -18.74 5.43
N SER A 147 -0.67 -20.04 5.19
CA SER A 147 0.30 -20.84 4.43
C SER A 147 0.64 -20.27 3.07
N TRP A 148 -0.33 -19.75 2.32
CA TRP A 148 -0.10 -19.18 0.99
C TRP A 148 0.73 -17.89 1.03
N VAL A 149 0.63 -17.07 2.09
CA VAL A 149 1.47 -15.88 2.25
C VAL A 149 2.89 -16.29 2.63
N ASN A 150 3.03 -17.27 3.54
CA ASN A 150 4.34 -17.81 3.88
C ASN A 150 5.01 -18.44 2.65
N GLN A 151 4.26 -19.14 1.81
CA GLN A 151 4.76 -19.69 0.55
C GLN A 151 5.16 -18.57 -0.42
N PHE A 152 4.34 -17.52 -0.56
CA PHE A 152 4.70 -16.35 -1.36
C PHE A 152 6.02 -15.72 -0.87
N ASN A 153 6.18 -15.55 0.45
CA ASN A 153 7.39 -14.99 1.05
C ASN A 153 8.61 -15.92 0.96
N SER A 154 8.39 -17.24 0.89
CA SER A 154 9.48 -18.22 0.72
C SER A 154 10.06 -18.23 -0.69
N ASN A 155 9.25 -17.83 -1.68
CA ASN A 155 9.77 -17.54 -3.00
C ASN A 155 10.61 -16.28 -2.88
N LYS A 156 11.83 -16.29 -3.44
CA LYS A 156 12.71 -15.12 -3.46
C LYS A 156 11.86 -13.91 -3.86
N GLY A 157 11.84 -12.88 -3.00
CA GLY A 157 11.12 -11.63 -3.24
C GLY A 157 11.54 -10.98 -4.57
N PRO A 158 11.07 -9.76 -4.88
CA PRO A 158 11.43 -9.08 -6.14
C PRO A 158 12.93 -9.21 -6.44
N ASP A 159 13.25 -9.83 -7.57
CA ASP A 159 14.64 -10.03 -8.00
C ASP A 159 15.20 -8.71 -8.52
N PHE A 160 16.05 -8.08 -7.70
CA PHE A 160 16.68 -6.81 -8.02
C PHE A 160 17.92 -6.95 -8.90
N SER A 161 18.29 -8.16 -9.35
CA SER A 161 19.37 -8.36 -10.33
C SER A 161 19.00 -7.85 -11.72
N TYR A 162 17.70 -7.69 -11.99
CA TYR A 162 17.22 -7.16 -13.26
C TYR A 162 17.37 -5.64 -13.33
N THR A 163 18.00 -5.18 -14.41
CA THR A 163 17.99 -3.76 -14.75
C THR A 163 16.65 -3.40 -15.40
N TRP A 164 15.97 -2.38 -14.86
CA TRP A 164 14.74 -1.88 -15.47
C TRP A 164 15.02 -1.30 -16.87
N VAL A 165 14.44 -1.92 -17.90
CA VAL A 165 14.46 -1.42 -19.28
C VAL A 165 13.02 -1.17 -19.76
N PRO A 166 12.77 -0.07 -20.50
CA PRO A 166 11.49 0.15 -21.13
C PRO A 166 11.08 -1.07 -21.97
N LYS A 167 9.84 -1.52 -21.81
CA LYS A 167 9.28 -2.63 -22.61
C LYS A 167 9.26 -2.31 -24.10
N PHE A 168 9.15 -1.03 -24.45
CA PHE A 168 9.16 -0.54 -25.83
C PHE A 168 10.37 0.37 -26.05
N SER A 169 10.81 0.51 -27.30
CA SER A 169 11.91 1.43 -27.63
C SER A 169 11.56 2.86 -27.20
N VAL A 170 12.55 3.62 -26.72
CA VAL A 170 12.34 5.00 -26.30
C VAL A 170 11.70 5.83 -27.43
N ASP A 171 12.13 5.62 -28.68
CA ASP A 171 11.60 6.30 -29.85
C ASP A 171 10.10 6.06 -30.10
N SER A 172 9.57 4.92 -29.65
CA SER A 172 8.14 4.62 -29.75
C SER A 172 7.29 5.39 -28.74
N LEU A 173 7.88 5.98 -27.69
CA LEU A 173 7.20 6.73 -26.63
C LEU A 173 6.88 8.17 -27.04
N LYS A 174 6.39 8.36 -28.27
CA LYS A 174 6.16 9.67 -28.91
C LYS A 174 5.34 10.64 -28.05
N ILE A 175 4.38 10.14 -27.28
CA ILE A 175 3.54 10.96 -26.39
C ILE A 175 4.36 11.52 -25.22
N LEU A 176 5.16 10.68 -24.56
CA LEU A 176 6.01 11.09 -23.43
C LEU A 176 7.12 12.03 -23.89
N LEU A 177 7.73 11.74 -25.05
CA LEU A 177 8.82 12.54 -25.60
C LEU A 177 8.41 13.95 -26.05
N LYS A 178 7.10 14.28 -26.10
CA LYS A 178 6.62 15.65 -26.33
C LYS A 178 6.93 16.57 -25.16
N ASP A 179 7.06 16.03 -23.95
CA ASP A 179 7.37 16.79 -22.74
C ASP A 179 8.86 16.58 -22.38
N GLU A 180 9.56 17.71 -22.23
CA GLU A 180 11.00 17.76 -22.03
C GLU A 180 11.45 17.04 -20.75
N LYS A 181 10.60 17.02 -19.72
CA LYS A 181 10.87 16.28 -18.47
C LYS A 181 11.11 14.80 -18.74
N TYR A 182 10.22 14.18 -19.52
CA TYR A 182 10.33 12.75 -19.85
C TYR A 182 11.40 12.49 -20.89
N ARG A 183 11.60 13.41 -21.83
CA ARG A 183 12.71 13.34 -22.79
C ARG A 183 14.05 13.25 -22.06
N ARG A 184 14.34 14.17 -21.13
CA ARG A 184 15.58 14.15 -20.33
C ARG A 184 15.73 12.84 -19.54
N ALA A 185 14.68 12.38 -18.87
CA ALA A 185 14.73 11.14 -18.10
C ALA A 185 15.05 9.89 -18.96
N LEU A 186 14.59 9.87 -20.22
CA LEU A 186 14.76 8.74 -21.12
C LEU A 186 16.05 8.82 -21.96
N THR A 187 16.60 10.02 -22.22
CA THR A 187 17.83 10.22 -23.01
C THR A 187 19.12 10.17 -22.18
N VAL A 188 19.07 10.34 -20.85
CA VAL A 188 20.25 10.32 -19.94
C VAL A 188 20.89 8.92 -19.76
N ARG A 189 20.56 7.96 -20.63
CA ARG A 189 21.10 6.59 -20.68
C ARG A 189 22.54 6.45 -21.22
N SER A 190 23.39 7.47 -21.14
CA SER A 190 24.85 7.30 -21.25
C SER A 190 25.60 7.43 -19.93
N SER A 191 24.94 7.74 -18.79
CA SER A 191 25.65 7.94 -17.50
C SER A 191 25.05 7.24 -16.27
N LEU A 192 23.90 6.56 -16.41
CA LEU A 192 23.26 5.90 -15.26
C LEU A 192 23.94 4.59 -14.83
N SER A 193 24.82 4.00 -15.64
CA SER A 193 25.68 2.88 -15.21
C SER A 193 26.71 3.30 -14.15
N ASN A 194 27.05 4.60 -14.05
CA ASN A 194 28.06 5.12 -13.11
C ASN A 194 27.48 5.72 -11.82
N ARG A 195 26.16 5.86 -11.67
CA ARG A 195 25.56 6.53 -10.48
C ARG A 195 24.95 5.60 -9.43
N PHE A 196 24.78 4.31 -9.72
CA PHE A 196 24.22 3.36 -8.75
C PHE A 196 25.28 2.54 -8.00
N GLY A 197 26.56 2.87 -8.18
CA GLY A 197 27.65 2.40 -7.31
C GLY A 197 27.79 3.29 -6.08
N GLY A 198 26.89 3.14 -5.12
CA GLY A 198 27.05 3.71 -3.77
C GLY A 198 25.83 4.48 -3.25
N GLY A 199 25.28 3.98 -2.14
CA GLY A 199 24.40 4.74 -1.25
C GLY A 199 22.93 4.78 -1.68
N TRP A 200 22.14 3.85 -1.15
CA TRP A 200 20.68 3.96 -1.16
C TRP A 200 20.25 5.29 -0.52
N MET A 201 19.44 6.03 -1.26
CA MET A 201 18.76 7.25 -0.83
C MET A 201 17.90 6.95 0.40
N GLN A 202 18.31 7.45 1.57
CA GLN A 202 17.44 7.58 2.72
C GLN A 202 16.28 8.51 2.33
N MET A 203 15.05 8.01 2.44
CA MET A 203 13.86 8.85 2.46
C MET A 203 13.47 9.01 3.92
N GLU A 204 13.56 10.25 4.41
CA GLU A 204 12.91 10.72 5.64
C GLU A 204 11.39 10.48 5.59
#